data_AF-A0AAU8DHV9-F1
#
_entry.id   AF-A0AAU8DHV9-F1
#
_cell.length_a   1.000
_cell.length_b   1.000
_cell.length_c   1.000
_cell.angle_alpha   90.00
_cell.angle_beta   90.00
_cell.angle_gamma   90.00
#
_symmetry.space_group_name_H-M   'P 1'
#
loop_
_entity.id
_entity.type
_entity.pdbx_description
1 polymer ?
#
loop_
_entity_poly.entity_id
_entity_poly.type
_entity_poly.pdbx_seq_one_letter_code
_entity_poly.pdbx_strand_id
1 'polypeptide(L)'
;MEPSRWLPAWLGYQGGSTAGAIALVLAIFAPTAARAEFTVCNQTLDVVNLAVGQQIESAFQTEGWWTVGANQCVNVIREELGNRYIYVYATDVFGHPILSGSTDMCVERRRFTIRGIGECWQRGHIAAAFYEVDTREQARWTLFLSGRGP
;
A
#
# COMPACT_ATOMS: atom_id res chain seq x y z
N MET A 1 15.30 -36.24 72.95
CA MET A 1 16.31 -37.25 73.30
C MET A 1 16.73 -37.93 72.01
N GLU A 2 17.95 -37.63 71.58
CA GLU A 2 18.74 -38.21 70.47
C GLU A 2 18.73 -39.76 70.45
N PRO A 3 19.12 -40.47 69.36
CA PRO A 3 20.38 -40.21 68.64
C PRO A 3 20.41 -40.41 67.10
N SER A 4 21.06 -39.44 66.45
CA SER A 4 22.20 -39.56 65.53
C SER A 4 22.46 -40.84 64.73
N ARG A 5 22.65 -40.59 63.41
CA ARG A 5 23.70 -41.14 62.51
C ARG A 5 23.50 -42.62 62.16
N TRP A 6 23.70 -43.10 60.93
CA TRP A 6 24.93 -43.10 60.15
C TRP A 6 24.61 -43.32 58.66
N LEU A 7 25.28 -42.58 57.77
CA LEU A 7 25.36 -42.91 56.34
C LEU A 7 26.48 -43.92 56.12
N PRO A 8 26.28 -44.98 55.31
CA PRO A 8 27.37 -45.61 54.60
C PRO A 8 27.58 -44.90 53.26
N ALA A 9 28.80 -44.38 53.09
CA ALA A 9 29.41 -44.24 51.78
C ALA A 9 29.56 -45.63 51.13
N TRP A 10 29.77 -45.64 49.82
CA TRP A 10 30.12 -46.75 48.93
C TRP A 10 29.01 -47.31 48.04
N LEU A 11 29.42 -47.49 46.80
CA LEU A 11 28.92 -48.45 45.80
C LEU A 11 27.71 -48.00 44.99
N GLY A 12 28.00 -47.07 44.08
CA GLY A 12 28.01 -47.33 42.63
C GLY A 12 26.74 -47.89 41.99
N TYR A 13 26.24 -47.20 40.96
CA TYR A 13 25.68 -47.73 39.71
C TYR A 13 25.22 -46.49 38.91
N GLN A 14 25.95 -46.09 37.87
CA GLN A 14 25.72 -46.39 36.45
C GLN A 14 25.07 -45.23 35.69
N GLY A 15 25.79 -44.78 34.66
CA GLY A 15 25.22 -44.44 33.35
C GLY A 15 24.46 -43.12 33.24
N GLY A 16 25.05 -42.16 32.53
CA GLY A 16 24.29 -41.01 32.06
C GLY A 16 25.16 -40.01 31.31
N SER A 17 25.52 -40.35 30.07
CA SER A 17 26.11 -39.42 29.12
C SER A 17 25.27 -38.15 29.01
N THR A 18 25.71 -37.04 29.60
CA THR A 18 25.08 -35.73 29.40
C THR A 18 25.58 -35.16 28.08
N ALA A 19 25.06 -35.68 26.96
CA ALA A 19 25.09 -34.96 25.70
C ALA A 19 24.18 -33.73 25.88
N GLY A 20 24.79 -32.56 26.12
CA GLY A 20 24.07 -31.30 26.19
C GLY A 20 23.39 -31.02 24.87
N ALA A 21 22.07 -31.19 24.82
CA ALA A 21 21.27 -30.77 23.68
C ALA A 21 21.17 -29.24 23.70
N ILE A 22 21.96 -28.58 22.85
CA ILE A 22 21.77 -27.18 22.50
C ILE A 22 20.45 -27.10 21.73
N ALA A 23 19.37 -26.73 22.42
CA ALA A 23 18.09 -26.44 21.79
C ALA A 23 18.23 -25.13 21.00
N LEU A 24 18.52 -25.25 19.71
CA LEU A 24 18.53 -24.14 18.76
C LEU A 24 17.08 -23.66 18.56
N VAL A 25 16.69 -22.59 19.27
CA VAL A 25 15.41 -21.91 19.05
C VAL A 25 15.49 -21.20 17.70
N LEU A 26 15.03 -21.88 16.65
CA LEU A 26 14.78 -21.28 15.34
C LEU A 26 13.56 -20.35 15.48
N ALA A 27 13.81 -19.06 15.69
CA ALA A 27 12.79 -18.03 15.58
C ALA A 27 12.23 -18.02 14.15
N ILE A 28 10.99 -18.48 13.98
CA ILE A 28 10.26 -18.42 12.73
C ILE A 28 9.95 -16.94 12.46
N PHE A 29 10.79 -16.28 11.68
CA PHE A 29 10.46 -15.00 11.06
C PHE A 29 9.37 -15.29 10.01
N ALA A 30 8.10 -15.10 10.39
CA ALA A 30 7.03 -15.08 9.41
C ALA A 30 7.26 -13.87 8.48
N PRO A 31 7.33 -14.05 7.15
CA PRO A 31 7.42 -12.92 6.25
C PRO A 31 6.17 -12.06 6.44
N THR A 32 6.36 -10.80 6.79
CA THR A 32 5.27 -9.82 6.79
C THR A 32 4.74 -9.73 5.37
N ALA A 33 3.43 -9.89 5.17
CA ALA A 33 2.81 -9.79 3.86
C ALA A 33 3.31 -8.53 3.16
N ALA A 34 3.99 -8.72 2.03
CA ALA A 34 4.38 -7.60 1.17
C ALA A 34 3.08 -6.92 0.73
N ARG A 35 2.86 -5.69 1.21
CA ARG A 35 1.71 -4.90 0.80
C ARG A 35 1.92 -4.51 -0.66
N ALA A 36 1.10 -5.07 -1.54
CA ALA A 36 1.03 -4.71 -2.93
C ALA A 36 0.06 -3.53 -3.06
N GLU A 37 0.53 -2.39 -3.57
CA GLU A 37 -0.20 -1.12 -3.50
C GLU A 37 0.19 -0.21 -4.67
N PHE A 38 -0.70 0.72 -5.03
CA PHE A 38 -0.40 1.82 -5.94
C PHE A 38 -0.09 3.07 -5.12
N THR A 39 1.16 3.50 -5.19
CA THR A 39 1.67 4.66 -4.48
C THR A 39 1.83 5.83 -5.44
N VAL A 40 1.41 7.02 -5.02
CA VAL A 40 1.74 8.27 -5.71
C VAL A 40 2.69 9.08 -4.84
N CYS A 41 3.85 9.42 -5.37
CA CYS A 41 4.86 10.24 -4.73
C CYS A 41 4.90 11.62 -5.37
N ASN A 42 4.58 12.64 -4.60
CA ASN A 42 4.69 14.03 -5.01
C ASN A 42 6.14 14.51 -4.84
N GLN A 43 6.91 14.55 -5.92
CA GLN A 43 8.28 15.10 -5.96
C GLN A 43 8.30 16.58 -6.39
N THR A 44 7.14 17.25 -6.36
CA THR A 44 7.06 18.70 -6.55
C THR A 44 7.33 19.42 -5.22
N LEU A 45 7.43 20.75 -5.29
CA LEU A 45 7.59 21.62 -4.11
C LEU A 45 6.25 22.11 -3.53
N ASP A 46 5.13 21.78 -4.18
CA ASP A 46 3.79 22.24 -3.82
C ASP A 46 2.90 21.08 -3.36
N VAL A 47 1.77 21.42 -2.75
CA VAL A 47 0.73 20.46 -2.39
C VAL A 47 -0.06 20.07 -3.64
N VAL A 48 -0.32 18.78 -3.79
CA VAL A 48 -1.10 18.22 -4.91
C VAL A 48 -2.35 17.52 -4.39
N ASN A 49 -3.47 17.68 -5.10
CA ASN A 49 -4.70 16.93 -4.88
C ASN A 49 -4.84 15.84 -5.95
N LEU A 50 -5.21 14.63 -5.54
CA LEU A 50 -5.28 13.46 -6.42
C LEU A 50 -6.67 12.85 -6.44
N ALA A 51 -7.07 12.37 -7.61
CA ALA A 51 -8.12 11.38 -7.80
C ALA A 51 -7.55 10.20 -8.59
N VAL A 52 -8.06 9.00 -8.32
CA VAL A 52 -7.65 7.75 -8.98
C VAL A 52 -8.87 7.09 -9.61
N GLY A 53 -8.69 6.53 -10.79
CA GLY A 53 -9.67 5.74 -11.50
C GLY A 53 -9.13 4.34 -11.77
N GLN A 54 -9.98 3.34 -11.61
CA GLN A 54 -9.64 1.95 -11.93
C GLN A 54 -10.90 1.16 -12.32
N GLN A 55 -10.71 0.00 -12.95
CA GLN A 55 -11.83 -0.89 -13.23
C GLN A 55 -12.12 -1.74 -11.99
N ILE A 56 -13.35 -1.69 -11.49
CA ILE A 56 -13.82 -2.55 -10.39
C ILE A 56 -14.98 -3.39 -10.90
N GLU A 57 -14.74 -4.70 -10.93
CA GLU A 57 -15.60 -5.70 -11.57
C GLU A 57 -15.80 -5.36 -13.07
N SER A 58 -17.00 -4.95 -13.46
CA SER A 58 -17.37 -4.63 -14.85
C SER A 58 -17.50 -3.14 -15.13
N ALA A 59 -17.13 -2.25 -14.21
CA ALA A 59 -17.28 -0.81 -14.37
C ALA A 59 -16.05 -0.04 -13.92
N PHE A 60 -15.78 1.09 -14.57
CA PHE A 60 -14.82 2.06 -14.04
C PHE A 60 -15.38 2.72 -12.77
N GLN A 61 -14.49 2.97 -11.82
CA GLN A 61 -14.77 3.66 -10.58
C GLN A 61 -13.67 4.69 -10.33
N THR A 62 -14.08 5.90 -9.95
CA THR A 62 -13.18 6.98 -9.55
C THR A 62 -13.34 7.30 -8.08
N GLU A 63 -12.24 7.60 -7.42
CA GLU A 63 -12.15 7.96 -6.01
C GLU A 63 -11.23 9.18 -5.85
N GLY A 64 -11.47 9.96 -4.81
CA GLY A 64 -10.70 11.17 -4.51
C GLY A 64 -11.34 11.93 -3.34
N TRP A 65 -10.79 13.03 -2.82
CA TRP A 65 -9.47 13.56 -3.08
C TRP A 65 -8.49 13.07 -2.01
N TRP A 66 -7.29 12.72 -2.42
CA TRP A 66 -6.13 12.67 -1.52
C TRP A 66 -5.36 13.98 -1.65
N THR A 67 -4.88 14.50 -0.53
CA THR A 67 -3.98 15.66 -0.51
C THR A 67 -2.60 15.17 -0.15
N VAL A 68 -1.61 15.48 -0.99
CA VAL A 68 -0.23 15.01 -0.84
C VAL A 68 0.70 16.20 -0.73
N GLY A 69 1.38 16.33 0.40
CA GLY A 69 2.37 17.37 0.62
C GLY A 69 3.58 17.24 -0.31
N ALA A 70 4.36 18.30 -0.40
CA ALA A 70 5.63 18.31 -1.13
C ALA A 70 6.57 17.21 -0.62
N ASN A 71 7.20 16.47 -1.53
CA ASN A 71 8.12 15.36 -1.25
C ASN A 71 7.50 14.23 -0.38
N GLN A 72 6.17 14.08 -0.39
CA GLN A 72 5.48 13.00 0.32
C GLN A 72 4.87 11.99 -0.65
N CYS A 73 4.59 10.79 -0.13
CA CYS A 73 3.92 9.74 -0.87
C CYS A 73 2.63 9.30 -0.17
N VAL A 74 1.66 8.82 -0.94
CA VAL A 74 0.42 8.24 -0.42
C VAL A 74 0.06 6.98 -1.20
N ASN A 75 -0.46 5.97 -0.51
CA ASN A 75 -1.01 4.77 -1.14
C ASN A 75 -2.49 5.03 -1.45
N VAL A 76 -2.81 5.21 -2.73
CA VAL A 76 -4.17 5.50 -3.21
C VAL A 76 -4.96 4.22 -3.48
N ILE A 77 -4.29 3.10 -3.76
CA ILE A 77 -4.86 1.76 -3.76
C ILE A 77 -4.01 0.93 -2.81
N ARG A 78 -4.64 0.31 -1.80
CA ARG A 78 -3.94 -0.38 -0.71
C ARG A 78 -3.83 -1.89 -0.93
N GLU A 79 -4.68 -2.39 -1.81
CA GLU A 79 -4.76 -3.77 -2.26
C GLU A 79 -3.85 -4.01 -3.46
N GLU A 80 -3.57 -5.29 -3.72
CA GLU A 80 -2.81 -5.72 -4.89
C GLU A 80 -3.46 -5.26 -6.19
N LEU A 81 -2.65 -4.76 -7.12
CA LEU A 81 -3.14 -4.27 -8.39
C LEU A 81 -3.57 -5.43 -9.28
N GLY A 82 -4.88 -5.58 -9.44
CA GLY A 82 -5.47 -6.45 -10.47
C GLY A 82 -5.56 -5.80 -11.85
N ASN A 83 -5.46 -4.47 -11.92
CA ASN A 83 -5.58 -3.70 -13.15
C ASN A 83 -4.21 -3.30 -13.71
N ARG A 84 -3.99 -3.55 -15.01
CA ARG A 84 -2.83 -3.05 -15.74
C ARG A 84 -2.85 -1.53 -15.92
N TYR A 85 -4.02 -0.95 -16.14
CA TYR A 85 -4.18 0.48 -16.37
C TYR A 85 -4.82 1.12 -15.15
N ILE A 86 -4.14 2.13 -14.60
CA ILE A 86 -4.62 2.96 -13.50
C ILE A 86 -4.68 4.39 -14.00
N TYR A 87 -5.76 5.09 -13.69
CA TYR A 87 -6.00 6.44 -14.17
C TYR A 87 -5.75 7.42 -13.03
N VAL A 88 -4.97 8.47 -13.25
CA VAL A 88 -4.66 9.46 -12.22
C VAL A 88 -5.01 10.85 -12.72
N TYR A 89 -5.76 11.58 -11.90
CA TYR A 89 -5.97 13.01 -12.09
C TYR A 89 -5.33 13.74 -10.91
N ALA A 90 -4.50 14.73 -11.22
CA ALA A 90 -3.75 15.48 -10.22
C ALA A 90 -3.90 16.97 -10.50
N THR A 91 -4.14 17.75 -9.44
CA THR A 91 -4.22 19.21 -9.53
C THR A 91 -3.32 19.88 -8.51
N ASP A 92 -2.94 21.12 -8.79
CA ASP A 92 -2.41 22.02 -7.77
C ASP A 92 -3.48 22.41 -6.73
N VAL A 93 -3.12 23.30 -5.81
CA VAL A 93 -4.02 23.83 -4.78
C VAL A 93 -5.12 24.75 -5.31
N PHE A 94 -4.99 25.24 -6.55
CA PHE A 94 -5.96 26.09 -7.23
C PHE A 94 -6.92 25.28 -8.12
N GLY A 95 -6.68 23.97 -8.26
CA GLY A 95 -7.50 23.06 -9.08
C GLY A 95 -7.05 23.00 -10.53
N HIS A 96 -5.86 23.50 -10.88
CA HIS A 96 -5.33 23.34 -12.23
C HIS A 96 -4.73 21.95 -12.41
N PRO A 97 -5.05 21.22 -13.50
CA PRO A 97 -4.43 19.95 -13.80
C PRO A 97 -2.91 20.09 -13.95
N ILE A 98 -2.15 19.16 -13.36
CA ILE A 98 -0.68 19.09 -13.49
C ILE A 98 -0.19 17.90 -14.34
N LEU A 99 -1.11 17.02 -14.73
CA LEU A 99 -0.85 15.89 -15.63
C LEU A 99 -1.62 16.09 -16.94
N SER A 100 -1.01 15.72 -18.05
CA SER A 100 -1.63 15.71 -19.37
C SER A 100 -2.46 14.45 -19.56
N GLY A 101 -3.68 14.43 -19.02
CA GLY A 101 -4.63 13.34 -19.20
C GLY A 101 -5.42 13.43 -20.50
N SER A 102 -5.99 12.30 -20.91
CA SER A 102 -6.81 12.18 -22.12
C SER A 102 -8.06 11.31 -21.94
N THR A 103 -8.19 10.60 -20.81
CA THR A 103 -9.34 9.75 -20.53
C THR A 103 -10.34 10.51 -19.67
N ASP A 104 -11.48 10.88 -20.24
CA ASP A 104 -12.53 11.58 -19.52
C ASP A 104 -13.17 10.67 -18.47
N MET A 105 -13.13 11.10 -17.21
CA MET A 105 -13.79 10.45 -16.08
C MET A 105 -14.46 11.48 -15.18
N CYS A 106 -15.25 11.00 -14.21
CA CYS A 106 -16.01 11.87 -13.32
C CYS A 106 -15.28 12.12 -11.98
N VAL A 107 -15.35 13.36 -11.50
CA VAL A 107 -14.91 13.78 -10.15
C VAL A 107 -15.97 14.62 -9.46
N GLU A 108 -15.78 14.85 -8.16
CA GLU A 108 -16.59 15.73 -7.32
C GLU A 108 -15.74 16.82 -6.67
N ARG A 109 -16.36 17.86 -6.11
CA ARG A 109 -15.61 18.94 -5.42
C ARG A 109 -15.09 18.53 -4.04
N ARG A 110 -15.72 17.56 -3.40
CA ARG A 110 -15.38 17.02 -2.07
C ARG A 110 -14.92 15.59 -2.20
N ARG A 111 -14.50 14.96 -1.10
CA ARG A 111 -14.17 13.52 -1.09
C ARG A 111 -15.35 12.68 -1.62
N PHE A 112 -15.06 11.72 -2.47
CA PHE A 112 -16.00 11.03 -3.32
C PHE A 112 -15.55 9.62 -3.70
N THR A 113 -16.54 8.86 -4.15
CA THR A 113 -16.42 7.58 -4.83
C THR A 113 -17.55 7.52 -5.86
N ILE A 114 -17.23 7.40 -7.15
CA ILE A 114 -18.21 7.40 -8.25
C ILE A 114 -18.01 6.15 -9.08
N ARG A 115 -19.07 5.34 -9.23
CA ARG A 115 -19.10 4.25 -10.21
C ARG A 115 -19.63 4.77 -11.55
N GLY A 116 -18.99 4.36 -12.64
CA GLY A 116 -19.29 4.78 -14.01
C GLY A 116 -18.69 6.15 -14.37
N ILE A 117 -18.08 6.23 -15.56
CA ILE A 117 -17.37 7.41 -16.07
C ILE A 117 -18.12 8.14 -17.20
N GLY A 118 -19.26 7.60 -17.65
CA GLY A 118 -20.10 8.23 -18.67
C GLY A 118 -21.02 9.31 -18.10
N GLU A 119 -21.35 10.28 -18.95
CA GLU A 119 -22.37 11.32 -18.71
C GLU A 119 -22.21 12.08 -17.39
N CYS A 120 -20.96 12.43 -17.02
CA CYS A 120 -20.65 13.09 -15.75
C CYS A 120 -21.55 14.29 -15.48
N TRP A 121 -21.70 15.19 -16.46
CA TRP A 121 -22.52 16.40 -16.35
C TRP A 121 -24.00 16.11 -16.12
N GLN A 122 -24.59 15.15 -16.85
CA GLN A 122 -25.99 14.78 -16.68
C GLN A 122 -26.26 14.16 -15.30
N ARG A 123 -25.24 13.55 -14.71
CA ARG A 123 -25.26 12.96 -13.38
C ARG A 123 -24.87 13.94 -12.27
N GLY A 124 -24.57 15.19 -12.59
CA GLY A 124 -24.18 16.24 -11.64
C GLY A 124 -22.70 16.20 -11.21
N HIS A 125 -21.88 15.36 -11.83
CA HIS A 125 -20.44 15.29 -11.62
C HIS A 125 -19.66 16.22 -12.57
N ILE A 126 -18.37 16.40 -12.30
CA ILE A 126 -17.46 17.17 -13.14
C ILE A 126 -16.66 16.21 -14.02
N ALA A 127 -16.60 16.47 -15.33
CA ALA A 127 -15.71 15.72 -16.21
C ALA A 127 -14.26 16.21 -16.05
N ALA A 128 -13.31 15.28 -15.94
CA ALA A 128 -11.88 15.54 -15.82
C ALA A 128 -11.08 14.55 -16.68
N ALA A 129 -10.02 15.03 -17.31
CA ALA A 129 -9.15 14.20 -18.16
C ALA A 129 -8.06 13.53 -17.32
N PHE A 130 -8.20 12.24 -17.04
CA PHE A 130 -7.24 11.45 -16.29
C PHE A 130 -6.05 11.00 -17.17
N TYR A 131 -4.87 10.96 -16.58
CA TYR A 131 -3.65 10.40 -17.15
C TYR A 131 -3.63 8.89 -16.94
N GLU A 132 -3.43 8.13 -18.03
CA GLU A 132 -3.35 6.67 -17.98
C GLU A 132 -1.93 6.21 -17.61
N VAL A 133 -1.84 5.38 -16.58
CA VAL A 133 -0.61 4.76 -16.10
C VAL A 133 -0.65 3.27 -16.45
N ASP A 134 0.24 2.83 -17.33
CA ASP A 134 0.47 1.40 -17.60
C ASP A 134 1.40 0.83 -16.52
N THR A 135 0.82 0.06 -15.60
CA THR A 135 1.55 -0.61 -14.50
C THR A 135 2.32 -1.83 -14.97
N ARG A 136 2.25 -2.20 -16.26
CA ARG A 136 2.89 -3.37 -16.86
C ARG A 136 2.55 -4.68 -16.12
N GLU A 137 1.29 -4.79 -15.70
CA GLU A 137 0.75 -5.95 -14.97
C GLU A 137 1.51 -6.26 -13.69
N GLN A 138 2.16 -5.24 -13.10
CA GLN A 138 2.83 -5.39 -11.82
C GLN A 138 1.83 -5.29 -10.67
N ALA A 139 1.94 -6.19 -9.70
CA ALA A 139 1.15 -6.20 -8.47
C ALA A 139 1.28 -4.90 -7.65
N ARG A 140 2.37 -4.15 -7.83
CA ARG A 140 2.67 -2.87 -7.17
C ARG A 140 3.23 -1.87 -8.15
N TRP A 141 2.93 -0.60 -7.95
CA TRP A 141 3.44 0.47 -8.80
C TRP A 141 3.62 1.76 -8.00
N THR A 142 4.59 2.57 -8.42
CA THR A 142 4.78 3.91 -7.88
C THR A 142 4.83 4.93 -9.00
N LEU A 143 3.88 5.87 -8.98
CA LEU A 143 3.87 7.03 -9.85
C LEU A 143 4.59 8.19 -9.16
N PHE A 144 5.54 8.82 -9.85
CA PHE A 144 6.22 10.02 -9.37
C PHE A 144 5.69 11.24 -10.11
N LEU A 145 5.22 12.25 -9.36
CA LEU A 145 4.81 13.54 -9.89
C LEU A 145 5.98 14.50 -9.78
N SER A 146 6.53 14.96 -10.90
CA SER A 146 7.68 15.86 -10.95
C SER A 146 7.27 17.26 -11.41
N GLY A 147 7.86 18.30 -10.81
CA GLY A 147 7.56 19.71 -11.12
C GLY A 147 8.12 20.21 -12.45
N ARG A 148 8.97 19.42 -13.11
CA ARG A 148 9.17 19.49 -14.56
C ARG A 148 8.20 18.48 -15.15
N GLY A 149 7.19 18.96 -15.88
CA GLY A 149 6.36 18.09 -16.70
C GLY A 149 7.23 17.27 -17.67
N PRO A 150 6.75 16.09 -18.11
CA PRO A 150 7.35 15.39 -19.23
C PRO A 150 7.40 16.26 -20.50
#